data_AF-A0A423UZH2-F1
#
_entry.id   AF-A0A423UZH2-F1
#
_cell.length_a   1.000
_cell.length_b   1.000
_cell.length_c   1.000
_cell.angle_alpha   90.00
_cell.angle_beta   90.00
_cell.angle_gamma   90.00
#
_symmetry.space_group_name_H-M   'P 1'
#
loop_
_entity.id
_entity.type
_entity.pdbx_description
1 polymer ?
#
loop_
_entity_poly.entity_id
_entity_poly.type
_entity_poly.pdbx_seq_one_letter_code
_entity_poly.pdbx_strand_id
1 'polypeptide(L)'
;MRFAITADDVRSVFGLSGVAHFPRYDAPHKRLDDRTALFLSTVGLPDTAWFMSKASLRTDDPVDLVSWYGSRGAVPLACRDWLVLGLFAETTLALDPDEGTVYALADGEGELNCSPIHRDVESLVYALTKFEALLQEFESDKGEVEVRVDALRGEITEFDPLPFADEDSPWSLAFEEVVDGIW
;
A
#
# COMPACT_ATOMS: atom_id res chain seq x y z
N MET A 1 0.06 -6.98 21.23
CA MET A 1 -0.34 -7.20 19.83
C MET A 1 0.71 -8.03 19.13
N ARG A 2 0.31 -8.87 18.18
CA ARG A 2 1.22 -9.63 17.31
C ARG A 2 0.85 -9.32 15.87
N PHE A 3 1.86 -9.00 15.08
CA PHE A 3 1.75 -8.84 13.63
C PHE A 3 2.08 -10.19 12.96
N ALA A 4 1.41 -10.49 11.85
CA ALA A 4 1.65 -11.62 10.97
C ALA A 4 2.94 -11.44 10.17
N ILE A 5 3.33 -10.18 9.90
CA ILE A 5 4.60 -9.83 9.27
C ILE A 5 5.48 -9.03 10.23
N THR A 6 6.78 -9.31 10.24
CA THR A 6 7.76 -8.66 11.11
C THR A 6 8.69 -7.72 10.34
N ALA A 7 9.40 -6.86 11.06
CA ALA A 7 10.41 -5.99 10.46
C ALA A 7 11.54 -6.77 9.77
N ASP A 8 11.89 -7.96 10.29
CA ASP A 8 12.93 -8.80 9.69
C ASP A 8 12.44 -9.45 8.39
N ASP A 9 11.17 -9.86 8.31
CA ASP A 9 10.56 -10.37 7.07
C ASP A 9 10.61 -9.30 5.97
N VAL A 10 10.18 -8.07 6.28
CA VAL A 10 10.19 -6.95 5.35
C VAL A 10 11.62 -6.61 4.93
N ARG A 11 12.55 -6.49 5.88
CA ARG A 11 13.97 -6.18 5.58
C ARG A 11 14.67 -7.27 4.78
N SER A 12 14.24 -8.52 4.90
CA SER A 12 14.83 -9.61 4.10
C SER A 12 14.58 -9.44 2.60
N VAL A 13 13.49 -8.75 2.23
CA VAL A 13 13.08 -8.49 0.86
C VAL A 13 13.56 -7.12 0.38
N PHE A 14 13.35 -6.07 1.18
CA PHE A 14 13.62 -4.68 0.76
C PHE A 14 14.96 -4.11 1.25
N GLY A 15 15.70 -4.86 2.07
CA GLY A 15 16.91 -4.38 2.72
C GLY A 15 16.65 -3.31 3.79
N LEU A 16 17.73 -2.68 4.28
CA LEU A 16 17.65 -1.70 5.37
C LEU A 16 17.17 -0.30 4.90
N SER A 17 17.42 0.05 3.64
CA SER A 17 17.09 1.36 3.08
C SER A 17 15.76 1.41 2.34
N GLY A 18 15.20 0.25 1.96
CA GLY A 18 13.92 0.16 1.24
C GLY A 18 12.69 0.19 2.16
N VAL A 19 12.83 0.69 3.39
CA VAL A 19 11.73 0.72 4.38
C VAL A 19 11.67 2.06 5.10
N ALA A 20 10.62 2.83 4.83
CA ALA A 20 10.31 4.08 5.50
C ALA A 20 9.64 3.83 6.86
N HIS A 21 10.20 4.39 7.92
CA HIS A 21 9.64 4.29 9.27
C HIS A 21 9.08 5.63 9.73
N PHE A 22 7.95 5.58 10.45
CA PHE A 22 7.25 6.77 10.91
C PHE A 22 7.28 6.84 12.44
N PRO A 23 7.94 7.85 13.04
CA PRO A 23 7.97 8.00 14.48
C PRO A 23 6.56 8.16 15.04
N ARG A 24 6.30 7.52 16.19
CA ARG A 24 5.05 7.77 16.92
C ARG A 24 5.09 9.18 17.49
N TYR A 25 4.17 10.02 17.03
CA TYR A 25 3.95 11.34 17.62
C TYR A 25 2.71 11.30 18.50
N ASP A 26 2.91 11.52 19.79
CA ASP A 26 1.81 11.62 20.76
C ASP A 26 1.28 13.06 20.75
N ALA A 27 0.56 13.40 19.67
CA ALA A 27 -0.02 14.73 19.48
C ALA A 27 -1.56 14.61 19.57
N PRO A 28 -2.24 15.44 20.39
CA PRO A 28 -3.67 15.29 20.70
C PRO A 28 -4.62 15.46 19.50
N HIS A 29 -4.12 15.83 18.32
CA HIS A 29 -4.90 16.13 17.11
C HIS A 29 -4.42 15.38 15.85
N LYS A 30 -3.58 14.34 15.99
CA LYS A 30 -3.16 13.48 14.88
C LYS A 30 -3.25 12.02 15.32
N ARG A 31 -4.48 11.52 15.40
CA ARG A 31 -4.77 10.16 15.86
C ARG A 31 -4.72 9.21 14.68
N LEU A 32 -3.54 8.66 14.42
CA LEU A 32 -3.49 7.31 13.85
C LEU A 32 -3.97 6.34 14.92
N ASP A 33 -4.73 5.33 14.53
CA ASP A 33 -5.00 4.18 15.39
C ASP A 33 -3.68 3.63 15.99
N ASP A 34 -3.72 3.20 17.25
CA ASP A 34 -2.55 2.72 17.99
C ASP A 34 -1.86 1.53 17.31
N ARG A 35 -2.64 0.68 16.63
CA ARG A 35 -2.11 -0.47 15.89
C ARG A 35 -1.28 -0.01 14.71
N THR A 36 -1.82 0.88 13.89
CA THR A 36 -1.16 1.42 12.71
C THR A 36 0.05 2.24 13.10
N ALA A 37 -0.07 3.12 14.11
CA ALA A 37 1.04 3.90 14.62
C ALA A 37 2.19 3.00 15.13
N LEU A 38 1.87 1.92 15.85
CA LEU A 38 2.86 0.95 16.28
C LEU A 38 3.51 0.27 15.07
N PHE A 39 2.71 -0.25 14.13
CA PHE A 39 3.19 -0.96 12.95
C PHE A 39 4.14 -0.10 12.10
N LEU A 40 3.74 1.11 11.75
CA LEU A 40 4.55 2.06 10.96
C LEU A 40 5.84 2.47 11.66
N SER A 41 5.88 2.44 12.99
CA SER A 41 7.07 2.78 13.77
C SER A 41 8.04 1.60 13.94
N THR A 42 7.56 0.36 13.93
CA THR A 42 8.37 -0.83 14.21
C THR A 42 8.69 -1.67 12.98
N VAL A 43 7.75 -1.78 12.05
CA VAL A 43 7.87 -2.55 10.79
C VAL A 43 8.13 -1.60 9.62
N GLY A 44 7.39 -0.48 9.56
CA GLY A 44 7.52 0.52 8.50
C GLY A 44 6.74 0.18 7.23
N LEU A 45 6.85 1.07 6.23
CA LEU A 45 6.33 0.89 4.88
C LEU A 45 7.48 0.58 3.91
N PRO A 46 7.35 -0.45 3.06
CA PRO A 46 8.25 -0.65 1.93
C PRO A 46 8.30 0.58 1.02
N ASP A 47 9.39 0.68 0.26
CA ASP A 47 9.56 1.68 -0.79
C ASP A 47 10.29 1.04 -1.98
N THR A 48 9.56 0.83 -3.08
CA THR A 48 10.03 0.16 -4.30
C THR A 48 9.52 0.86 -5.56
N ALA A 49 9.88 0.32 -6.73
CA ALA A 49 9.38 0.81 -8.01
C ALA A 49 7.86 0.67 -8.14
N TRP A 50 7.30 -0.45 -7.66
CA TRP A 50 5.86 -0.70 -7.69
C TRP A 50 5.08 0.07 -6.63
N PHE A 51 5.67 0.25 -5.45
CA PHE A 51 5.10 1.05 -4.38
C PHE A 51 6.07 2.14 -3.92
N MET A 52 5.82 3.37 -4.38
CA MET A 52 6.58 4.53 -3.94
C MET A 52 5.96 5.08 -2.65
N SER A 53 6.65 4.90 -1.53
CA SER A 53 6.22 5.45 -0.26
C SER A 53 6.18 6.98 -0.34
N LYS A 54 5.22 7.60 0.35
CA LYS A 54 5.14 9.06 0.48
C LYS A 54 6.42 9.69 1.02
N ALA A 55 7.23 8.93 1.78
CA ALA A 55 8.53 9.37 2.29
C ALA A 55 9.59 9.58 1.18
N SER A 56 9.46 8.86 0.06
CA SER A 56 10.38 8.91 -1.09
C SER A 56 9.87 9.78 -2.24
N LEU A 57 8.59 10.17 -2.18
CA LEU A 57 8.05 11.29 -2.95
C LEU A 57 8.65 12.61 -2.46
N ARG A 58 8.30 13.75 -3.08
CA ARG A 58 8.96 15.01 -2.73
C ARG A 58 8.71 15.33 -1.26
N THR A 59 9.77 15.73 -0.55
CA THR A 59 9.71 16.03 0.89
C THR A 59 8.70 17.13 1.21
N ASP A 60 8.47 18.04 0.27
CA ASP A 60 7.51 19.14 0.40
C ASP A 60 6.07 18.73 0.03
N ASP A 61 5.85 17.52 -0.51
CA ASP A 61 4.50 17.08 -0.84
C ASP A 61 3.71 16.83 0.47
N PRO A 62 2.45 17.28 0.53
CA PRO A 62 1.62 17.12 1.71
C PRO A 62 1.27 15.65 1.97
N VAL A 63 1.08 15.30 3.24
CA VAL A 63 0.60 13.97 3.66
C VAL A 63 -0.91 13.94 3.79
N ASP A 64 -1.56 15.08 4.04
CA ASP A 64 -3.02 15.16 4.08
C ASP A 64 -3.62 15.08 2.67
N LEU A 65 -4.70 14.32 2.54
CA LEU A 65 -5.29 14.02 1.23
C LEU A 65 -5.81 15.27 0.51
N VAL A 66 -6.40 16.21 1.26
CA VAL A 66 -6.95 17.46 0.70
C VAL A 66 -5.87 18.29 0.01
N SER A 67 -4.72 18.48 0.65
CA SER A 67 -3.61 19.24 0.06
C SER A 67 -2.92 18.45 -1.04
N TRP A 68 -2.86 17.11 -0.94
CA TRP A 68 -2.29 16.24 -1.99
C TRP A 68 -3.03 16.36 -3.32
N TYR A 69 -4.36 16.31 -3.29
CA TYR A 69 -5.16 16.53 -4.49
C TYR A 69 -5.24 18.02 -4.87
N GLY A 70 -5.19 18.93 -3.90
CA GLY A 70 -5.13 20.37 -4.14
C GLY A 70 -6.24 20.83 -5.08
N SER A 71 -5.86 21.26 -6.30
CA SER A 71 -6.79 21.72 -7.34
C SER A 71 -7.18 20.65 -8.37
N ARG A 72 -6.71 19.40 -8.23
CA ARG A 72 -6.94 18.31 -9.20
C ARG A 72 -8.36 17.75 -9.15
N GLY A 73 -9.03 17.88 -8.02
CA GLY A 73 -10.40 17.40 -7.83
C GLY A 73 -10.95 17.76 -6.46
N ALA A 74 -12.25 17.53 -6.27
CA ALA A 74 -12.88 17.68 -4.97
C ALA A 74 -12.70 16.41 -4.14
N VAL A 75 -12.14 16.57 -2.93
CA VAL A 75 -12.05 15.48 -1.94
C VAL A 75 -13.37 15.40 -1.16
N PRO A 76 -14.08 14.24 -1.21
CA PRO A 76 -15.29 14.01 -0.44
C PRO A 76 -15.09 14.31 1.04
N LEU A 77 -16.15 14.78 1.72
CA LEU A 77 -16.09 15.10 3.16
C LEU A 77 -15.63 13.91 4.01
N ALA A 78 -16.01 12.70 3.63
CA ALA A 78 -15.72 11.47 4.37
C ALA A 78 -14.22 11.15 4.45
N CYS A 79 -13.40 11.60 3.48
CA CYS A 79 -11.98 11.24 3.40
C CYS A 79 -11.03 12.44 3.59
N ARG A 80 -11.54 13.60 4.02
CA ARG A 80 -10.70 14.82 4.13
C ARG A 80 -9.54 14.71 5.11
N ASP A 81 -9.70 13.90 6.15
CA ASP A 81 -8.68 13.71 7.18
C ASP A 81 -7.75 12.52 6.88
N TRP A 82 -7.92 11.87 5.72
CA TRP A 82 -7.09 10.73 5.32
C TRP A 82 -5.65 11.13 5.00
N LEU A 83 -4.75 10.16 5.18
CA LEU A 83 -3.31 10.35 5.04
C LEU A 83 -2.78 9.57 3.84
N VAL A 84 -2.09 10.24 2.93
CA VAL A 84 -1.46 9.60 1.76
C VAL A 84 -0.29 8.72 2.21
N LEU A 85 -0.35 7.44 1.87
CA LEU A 85 0.71 6.47 2.16
C LEU A 85 1.75 6.39 1.05
N GLY A 86 1.33 6.53 -0.21
CA GLY A 86 2.20 6.38 -1.37
C GLY A 86 1.43 6.18 -2.67
N LEU A 87 2.15 5.77 -3.70
CA LEU A 87 1.62 5.38 -5.00
C LEU A 87 1.90 3.89 -5.23
N PHE A 88 0.86 3.10 -5.51
CA PHE A 88 0.99 1.70 -5.94
C PHE A 88 0.51 1.58 -7.38
N ALA A 89 1.36 1.11 -8.31
CA ALA A 89 1.01 1.01 -9.73
C ALA A 89 0.32 2.30 -10.24
N GLU A 90 0.97 3.45 -9.99
CA GLU A 90 0.48 4.81 -10.28
C GLU A 90 -0.80 5.25 -9.54
N THR A 91 -1.42 4.38 -8.76
CA THR A 91 -2.64 4.67 -7.99
C THR A 91 -2.30 5.24 -6.61
N THR A 92 -2.95 6.35 -6.23
CA THR A 92 -2.76 6.93 -4.89
C THR A 92 -3.41 6.06 -3.83
N LEU A 93 -2.63 5.65 -2.82
CA LEU A 93 -3.14 4.96 -1.65
C LEU A 93 -3.21 5.90 -0.45
N ALA A 94 -4.36 5.91 0.23
CA ALA A 94 -4.60 6.71 1.41
C ALA A 94 -5.13 5.87 2.57
N LEU A 95 -4.77 6.25 3.78
CA LEU A 95 -5.15 5.63 5.04
C LEU A 95 -6.27 6.44 5.69
N ASP A 96 -7.35 5.75 6.07
CA ASP A 96 -8.29 6.27 7.05
C ASP A 96 -7.65 6.18 8.45
N PRO A 97 -7.35 7.32 9.11
CA PRO A 97 -6.64 7.30 10.39
C PRO A 97 -7.49 6.77 11.56
N ASP A 98 -8.82 6.79 11.43
CA ASP A 98 -9.76 6.35 12.46
C ASP A 98 -10.08 4.85 12.32
N GLU A 99 -10.29 4.37 11.10
CA GLU A 99 -10.60 2.95 10.83
C GLU A 99 -9.34 2.08 10.63
N GLY A 100 -8.23 2.68 10.17
CA GLY A 100 -7.01 1.98 9.79
C GLY A 100 -7.05 1.39 8.37
N THR A 101 -8.21 1.37 7.71
CA THR A 101 -8.41 0.87 6.36
C THR A 101 -7.61 1.67 5.33
N VAL A 102 -7.01 0.98 4.37
CA VAL A 102 -6.32 1.60 3.24
C VAL A 102 -7.23 1.60 2.02
N TYR A 103 -7.29 2.73 1.34
CA TYR A 103 -8.10 2.97 0.16
C TYR A 103 -7.23 3.28 -1.06
N ALA A 104 -7.62 2.74 -2.20
CA ALA A 104 -7.17 3.17 -3.51
C ALA A 104 -8.04 4.34 -3.99
N LEU A 105 -7.39 5.37 -4.52
CA LEU A 105 -8.04 6.58 -5.00
C LEU A 105 -7.95 6.67 -6.51
N ALA A 106 -9.11 6.83 -7.14
CA ALA A 106 -9.24 7.02 -8.58
C ALA A 106 -10.00 8.31 -8.89
N ASP A 107 -9.65 8.96 -10.00
CA ASP A 107 -10.39 10.11 -10.49
C ASP A 107 -11.78 9.67 -10.95
N GLY A 108 -12.83 10.23 -10.35
CA GLY A 108 -14.22 9.98 -10.70
C GLY A 108 -14.88 11.14 -11.46
N GLU A 109 -16.12 10.95 -11.91
CA GLU A 109 -16.93 12.00 -12.51
C GLU A 109 -17.38 13.03 -11.45
N GLY A 110 -16.52 14.00 -11.16
CA GLY A 110 -16.80 15.16 -10.31
C GLY A 110 -16.24 15.09 -8.88
N GLU A 111 -16.10 13.89 -8.31
CA GLU A 111 -15.46 13.65 -7.02
C GLU A 111 -14.53 12.44 -7.09
N LEU A 112 -13.62 12.31 -6.13
CA LEU A 112 -12.73 11.15 -6.03
C LEU A 112 -13.49 9.88 -5.64
N ASN A 113 -13.23 8.82 -6.39
CA ASN A 113 -13.66 7.47 -6.02
C ASN A 113 -12.67 6.88 -5.04
N CYS A 114 -13.18 6.45 -3.89
CA CYS A 114 -12.38 5.86 -2.81
C CYS A 114 -12.84 4.41 -2.62
N SER A 115 -11.99 3.44 -2.98
CA SER A 115 -12.30 2.02 -2.87
C SER A 115 -11.39 1.36 -1.84
N PRO A 116 -11.92 0.64 -0.82
CA PRO A 116 -11.07 -0.04 0.15
C PRO A 116 -10.24 -1.12 -0.55
N ILE A 117 -8.95 -1.13 -0.30
CA ILE A 117 -8.00 -2.05 -0.95
C ILE A 117 -7.24 -2.92 0.05
N HIS A 118 -7.10 -2.48 1.30
CA HIS A 118 -6.63 -3.31 2.41
C HIS A 118 -7.36 -2.97 3.69
N ARG A 119 -7.59 -3.97 4.54
CA ARG A 119 -8.21 -3.78 5.86
C ARG A 119 -7.38 -2.93 6.82
N ASP A 120 -6.06 -2.95 6.65
CA ASP A 120 -5.09 -2.19 7.44
C ASP A 120 -3.72 -2.09 6.74
N VAL A 121 -2.83 -1.28 7.30
CA VAL A 121 -1.46 -1.12 6.80
C VAL A 121 -0.64 -2.40 6.87
N GLU A 122 -0.92 -3.29 7.84
CA GLU A 122 -0.25 -4.58 7.91
C GLU A 122 -0.57 -5.44 6.68
N SER A 123 -1.83 -5.46 6.25
CA SER A 123 -2.26 -6.14 5.03
C SER A 123 -1.59 -5.57 3.77
N LEU A 124 -1.49 -4.24 3.67
CA LEU A 124 -0.75 -3.61 2.58
C LEU A 124 0.71 -4.09 2.54
N VAL A 125 1.41 -4.01 3.67
CA VAL A 125 2.83 -4.39 3.74
C VAL A 125 3.03 -5.89 3.54
N TYR A 126 2.12 -6.72 4.02
CA TYR A 126 2.12 -8.16 3.75
C TYR A 126 2.09 -8.44 2.24
N ALA A 127 1.11 -7.87 1.54
CA ALA A 127 0.93 -8.06 0.10
C ALA A 127 2.14 -7.55 -0.69
N LEU A 128 2.62 -6.33 -0.39
CA LEU A 128 3.82 -5.75 -1.02
C LEU A 128 5.06 -6.63 -0.80
N THR A 129 5.26 -7.14 0.40
CA THR A 129 6.43 -7.98 0.72
C THR A 129 6.42 -9.27 -0.07
N LYS A 130 5.25 -9.92 -0.16
CA LYS A 130 5.09 -11.17 -0.89
C LYS A 130 5.23 -10.96 -2.40
N PHE A 131 4.67 -9.88 -2.91
CA PHE A 131 4.78 -9.50 -4.31
C PHE A 131 6.23 -9.22 -4.72
N GLU A 132 6.95 -8.39 -3.97
CA GLU A 132 8.36 -8.08 -4.28
C GLU A 132 9.24 -9.34 -4.19
N ALA A 133 9.01 -10.21 -3.20
CA ALA A 133 9.73 -11.48 -3.11
C ALA A 133 9.53 -12.35 -4.36
N LEU A 134 8.30 -12.42 -4.88
CA LEU A 134 8.01 -13.15 -6.12
C LEU A 134 8.71 -12.52 -7.33
N LEU A 135 8.73 -11.19 -7.44
CA LEU A 135 9.46 -10.51 -8.52
C LEU A 135 10.96 -10.83 -8.50
N GLN A 136 11.58 -10.84 -7.31
CA GLN A 136 12.99 -11.23 -7.13
C GLN A 136 13.24 -12.69 -7.54
N GLU A 137 12.29 -13.59 -7.28
CA GLU A 137 12.37 -14.98 -7.76
C GLU A 137 12.34 -15.04 -9.30
N PHE A 138 11.51 -14.22 -9.96
CA PHE A 138 11.44 -14.16 -11.41
C PHE A 138 12.67 -13.56 -12.09
N GLU A 139 13.45 -12.72 -11.39
CA GLU A 139 14.77 -12.31 -11.91
C GLU A 139 15.72 -13.52 -12.08
N SER A 140 15.54 -14.55 -11.25
CA SER A 140 16.36 -15.77 -11.27
C SER A 140 15.75 -16.89 -12.12
N ASP A 141 14.43 -17.05 -12.09
CA ASP A 141 13.70 -18.11 -12.80
C ASP A 141 12.30 -17.64 -13.23
N LYS A 142 12.14 -17.38 -14.53
CA LYS A 142 10.85 -17.00 -15.15
C LYS A 142 9.95 -18.19 -15.50
N GLY A 143 10.22 -19.39 -14.97
CA GLY A 143 9.35 -20.55 -15.16
C GLY A 143 8.01 -20.42 -14.43
N GLU A 144 6.92 -20.77 -15.11
CA GLU A 144 5.58 -20.89 -14.52
C GLU A 144 5.02 -19.60 -13.88
N VAL A 145 5.30 -18.43 -14.49
CA VAL A 145 4.87 -17.11 -13.97
C VAL A 145 3.39 -17.09 -13.56
N GLU A 146 2.49 -17.45 -14.47
CA GLU A 146 1.04 -17.44 -14.24
C GLU A 146 0.64 -18.28 -13.01
N VAL A 147 1.17 -19.50 -12.89
CA VAL A 147 0.87 -20.40 -11.76
C VAL A 147 1.35 -19.82 -10.43
N ARG A 148 2.54 -19.21 -10.40
CA ARG A 148 3.10 -18.61 -9.18
C ARG A 148 2.36 -17.32 -8.80
N VAL A 149 1.99 -16.50 -9.79
CA VAL A 149 1.17 -15.30 -9.58
C VAL A 149 -0.21 -15.67 -9.03
N ASP A 150 -0.86 -16.69 -9.59
CA ASP A 150 -2.16 -17.18 -9.09
C ASP A 150 -2.06 -17.75 -7.66
N ALA A 151 -0.99 -18.49 -7.36
CA ALA A 151 -0.74 -18.99 -6.01
C ALA A 151 -0.58 -17.84 -5.01
N LEU A 152 0.18 -16.81 -5.37
CA LEU A 152 0.37 -15.61 -4.55
C LEU A 152 -0.95 -14.83 -4.37
N ARG A 153 -1.76 -14.70 -5.44
CA ARG A 153 -3.08 -14.08 -5.37
C ARG A 153 -3.95 -14.78 -4.33
N GLY A 154 -3.95 -16.12 -4.35
CA GLY A 154 -4.64 -16.93 -3.34
C GLY A 154 -4.14 -16.69 -1.92
N GLU A 155 -2.82 -16.65 -1.72
CA GLU A 155 -2.19 -16.40 -0.41
C GLU A 155 -2.55 -15.01 0.15
N ILE A 156 -2.47 -13.97 -0.68
CA ILE A 156 -2.85 -12.61 -0.27
C ILE A 156 -4.35 -12.54 0.03
N THR A 157 -5.20 -13.15 -0.82
CA THR A 157 -6.66 -13.16 -0.64
C THR A 157 -7.08 -13.86 0.65
N GLU A 158 -6.40 -14.95 1.02
CA GLU A 158 -6.63 -15.63 2.30
C GLU A 158 -6.27 -14.72 3.49
N PHE A 159 -5.20 -13.92 3.35
CA PHE A 159 -4.81 -12.97 4.38
C PHE A 159 -5.78 -11.80 4.47
N ASP A 160 -6.17 -11.20 3.35
CA ASP A 160 -7.12 -10.10 3.20
C ASP A 160 -7.80 -10.20 1.83
N PRO A 161 -9.14 -10.29 1.75
CA PRO A 161 -9.84 -10.44 0.48
C PRO A 161 -9.95 -9.14 -0.34
N LEU A 162 -9.71 -7.97 0.26
CA LEU A 162 -9.92 -6.67 -0.40
C LEU A 162 -9.03 -6.40 -1.64
N PRO A 163 -7.74 -6.78 -1.67
CA PRO A 163 -6.84 -6.47 -2.78
C PRO A 163 -7.36 -6.91 -4.15
N PHE A 164 -8.01 -8.07 -4.22
CA PHE A 164 -8.51 -8.66 -5.47
C PHE A 164 -10.04 -8.76 -5.51
N ALA A 165 -10.75 -7.96 -4.70
CA ALA A 165 -12.21 -7.95 -4.69
C ALA A 165 -12.82 -7.36 -5.98
N ASP A 166 -12.03 -6.57 -6.71
CA ASP A 166 -12.38 -5.96 -8.00
C ASP A 166 -11.36 -6.38 -9.06
N GLU A 167 -11.83 -6.74 -10.25
CA GLU A 167 -11.00 -7.08 -11.41
C GLU A 167 -10.21 -5.85 -11.90
N ASP A 168 -10.76 -4.65 -11.72
CA ASP A 168 -10.11 -3.39 -12.09
C ASP A 168 -9.29 -2.79 -10.93
N SER A 169 -9.07 -3.54 -9.85
CA SER A 169 -8.24 -3.07 -8.73
C SER A 169 -6.78 -2.90 -9.14
N PRO A 170 -6.01 -1.99 -8.51
CA PRO A 170 -4.58 -1.84 -8.79
C PRO A 170 -3.79 -3.13 -8.64
N TRP A 171 -4.19 -4.03 -7.73
CA TRP A 171 -3.54 -5.32 -7.52
C TRP A 171 -3.86 -6.31 -8.63
N SER A 172 -5.12 -6.39 -9.08
CA SER A 172 -5.50 -7.23 -10.21
C SER A 172 -4.73 -6.83 -11.47
N LEU A 173 -4.68 -5.52 -11.77
CA LEU A 173 -3.94 -4.97 -12.91
C LEU A 173 -2.43 -5.20 -12.79
N ALA A 174 -1.82 -4.95 -11.63
CA ALA A 174 -0.39 -5.21 -11.42
C ALA A 174 -0.03 -6.68 -11.62
N PHE A 175 -0.90 -7.61 -11.19
CA PHE A 175 -0.68 -9.05 -11.39
C PHE A 175 -0.78 -9.44 -12.87
N GLU A 176 -1.72 -8.84 -13.61
CA GLU A 176 -1.84 -9.04 -15.06
C GLU A 176 -0.60 -8.53 -15.80
N GLU A 177 -0.11 -7.33 -15.46
CA GLU A 177 1.13 -6.78 -16.02
C GLU A 177 2.33 -7.71 -15.79
N VAL A 178 2.43 -8.33 -14.62
CA VAL A 178 3.49 -9.31 -14.32
C VAL A 178 3.35 -10.58 -15.16
N VAL A 179 2.14 -11.10 -15.32
CA VAL A 179 1.85 -12.29 -16.15
C VAL A 179 2.15 -12.01 -17.63
N ASP A 180 1.80 -10.83 -18.12
CA ASP A 180 2.07 -10.38 -19.47
C ASP A 180 3.56 -10.02 -19.70
N GLY A 181 4.34 -9.93 -18.62
CA GLY A 181 5.78 -9.63 -18.66
C GLY A 181 6.08 -8.16 -18.95
N ILE A 182 5.19 -7.26 -18.55
CA ILE A 182 5.25 -5.80 -18.74
C ILE A 182 5.59 -5.16 -17.38
N TRP A 183 6.81 -5.36 -16.88
CA TRP A 183 7.27 -4.83 -15.59
C TRP A 183 8.79 -4.65 -15.52
#